data_AF-B4J3T7-F1
#
_entry.id   AF-B4J3T7-F1
#
_cell.length_a   1.000
_cell.length_b   1.000
_cell.length_c   1.000
_cell.angle_alpha   90.00
_cell.angle_beta   90.00
_cell.angle_gamma   90.00
#
_symmetry.space_group_name_H-M   'P 1'
#
loop_
_entity.id
_entity.type
_entity.pdbx_description
1 polymer ?
#
loop_
_entity_poly.entity_id
_entity_poly.type
_entity_poly.pdbx_seq_one_letter_code
_entity_poly.pdbx_strand_id
1 'polypeptide(L)'
;MYLTLLNGTGYIFDVDDCMDLRTKHRIMGALVGTANSRGWSTSEAALPLALTNYETQLLIDEGIAVLVSKVVDLSKQPDSAKLMAYKEEFDRRLLAQADALKAEKLRETKRHVDKILNGKRNKLLQQGKTAEAAQLYTDRIYDTDSLKYRVFHDLWKRGKYVTAGDAFGADFLVYPGDPLLYHASHIVIVQSTPAIRPLELIAKVRLSVIVNKRCVFAHATTAGNQIAYQTVAWSNPSK
;
A
#
# COMPACT_ATOMS: atom_id res chain seq x y z
N MET A 1 14.31 -23.75 -7.91
CA MET A 1 13.49 -23.33 -9.06
C MET A 1 13.24 -24.43 -10.06
N TYR A 2 11.96 -24.66 -10.37
CA TYR A 2 11.53 -25.58 -11.44
C TYR A 2 10.71 -24.83 -12.49
N LEU A 3 11.23 -24.73 -13.71
CA LEU A 3 10.55 -24.07 -14.82
C LEU A 3 9.68 -25.09 -15.58
N THR A 4 8.36 -24.93 -15.55
CA THR A 4 7.46 -25.83 -16.27
C THR A 4 7.34 -25.41 -17.73
N LEU A 5 7.80 -26.23 -18.67
CA LEU A 5 7.63 -25.96 -20.11
C LEU A 5 6.24 -26.42 -20.57
N LEU A 6 5.45 -25.52 -21.17
CA LEU A 6 4.19 -25.81 -21.84
C LEU A 6 4.16 -25.10 -23.20
N ASN A 7 3.97 -25.86 -24.29
CA ASN A 7 3.84 -25.36 -25.67
C ASN A 7 4.97 -24.39 -26.12
N GLY A 8 6.19 -24.57 -25.59
CA GLY A 8 7.36 -23.74 -25.89
C GLY A 8 7.60 -22.57 -24.93
N THR A 9 6.61 -22.23 -24.09
CA THR A 9 6.73 -21.16 -23.08
C THR A 9 7.12 -21.75 -21.71
N GLY A 10 8.04 -21.09 -21.02
CA GLY A 10 8.40 -21.43 -19.63
C GLY A 10 7.45 -20.79 -18.63
N TYR A 11 6.99 -21.55 -17.64
CA TYR A 11 6.07 -21.08 -16.59
C TYR A 11 6.57 -21.42 -15.18
N ILE A 12 6.45 -20.44 -14.27
CA ILE A 12 6.67 -20.62 -12.83
C ILE A 12 5.34 -20.42 -12.10
N PHE A 13 5.01 -21.37 -11.22
CA PHE A 13 3.75 -21.42 -10.47
C PHE A 13 3.93 -21.13 -8.97
N ASP A 14 5.17 -21.16 -8.48
CA ASP A 14 5.51 -20.87 -7.10
C ASP A 14 5.81 -19.37 -6.91
N VAL A 15 5.41 -18.81 -5.77
CA VAL A 15 5.53 -17.37 -5.49
C VAL A 15 6.94 -16.97 -5.07
N ASP A 16 7.66 -17.83 -4.36
CA ASP A 16 8.99 -17.53 -3.85
C ASP A 16 10.02 -17.69 -4.97
N ASP A 17 9.90 -18.71 -5.84
CA ASP A 17 10.69 -18.80 -7.09
C ASP A 17 10.49 -17.53 -7.97
N CYS A 18 9.27 -16.99 -8.08
CA CYS A 18 9.00 -15.76 -8.84
C CYS A 18 9.64 -14.51 -8.20
N MET A 19 9.60 -14.40 -6.87
CA MET A 19 10.22 -13.30 -6.15
C MET A 19 11.75 -13.37 -6.20
N ASP A 20 12.32 -14.57 -6.15
CA ASP A 20 13.76 -14.79 -6.31
C ASP A 20 14.24 -14.42 -7.72
N LEU A 21 13.52 -14.82 -8.78
CA LEU A 21 13.82 -14.37 -10.15
C LEU A 21 13.87 -12.85 -10.24
N ARG A 22 12.85 -12.18 -9.72
CA ARG A 22 12.72 -10.72 -9.81
C ARG A 22 13.78 -9.97 -9.01
N THR A 23 14.11 -10.46 -7.81
CA THR A 23 14.96 -9.73 -6.85
C THR A 23 16.45 -10.10 -6.95
N LYS A 24 16.78 -11.37 -7.17
CA LYS A 24 18.17 -11.87 -7.22
C LYS A 24 18.69 -11.92 -8.66
N HIS A 25 17.88 -12.42 -9.60
CA HIS A 25 18.31 -12.68 -10.98
C HIS A 25 17.90 -11.57 -11.97
N ARG A 26 16.98 -10.68 -11.58
CA ARG A 26 16.39 -9.59 -12.40
C ARG A 26 15.63 -10.09 -13.63
N ILE A 27 15.14 -11.33 -13.60
CA ILE A 27 14.22 -11.89 -14.60
C ILE A 27 12.79 -11.50 -14.23
N MET A 28 11.98 -11.09 -15.21
CA MET A 28 10.79 -10.30 -14.94
C MET A 28 9.50 -11.02 -15.33
N GLY A 29 9.48 -11.69 -16.49
CA GLY A 29 8.32 -12.37 -17.04
C GLY A 29 7.05 -11.51 -17.15
N ALA A 30 5.92 -12.19 -17.31
CA ALA A 30 4.58 -11.62 -17.27
C ALA A 30 3.65 -12.51 -16.43
N LEU A 31 2.89 -11.92 -15.50
CA LEU A 31 1.83 -12.63 -14.77
C LEU A 31 0.62 -12.80 -15.69
N VAL A 32 0.15 -14.04 -15.86
CA VAL A 32 -0.91 -14.38 -16.83
C VAL A 32 -2.12 -15.11 -16.22
N GLY A 33 -2.10 -15.38 -14.91
CA GLY A 33 -3.24 -15.92 -14.18
C GLY A 33 -4.28 -14.86 -13.81
N THR A 34 -5.43 -15.32 -13.32
CA THR A 34 -6.53 -14.45 -12.88
C THR A 34 -6.66 -14.43 -11.36
N ALA A 35 -6.83 -13.25 -10.77
CA ALA A 35 -7.29 -13.13 -9.39
C ALA A 35 -8.77 -13.54 -9.30
N ASN A 36 -9.15 -14.31 -8.28
CA ASN A 36 -10.52 -14.79 -8.07
C ASN A 36 -11.38 -13.89 -7.16
N SER A 37 -10.78 -12.89 -6.52
CA SER A 37 -11.40 -12.05 -5.50
C SER A 37 -12.08 -10.79 -6.05
N ARG A 38 -11.77 -10.42 -7.31
CA ARG A 38 -12.32 -9.27 -8.04
C ARG A 38 -12.42 -9.62 -9.53
N GLY A 39 -13.27 -8.90 -10.27
CA GLY A 39 -13.45 -9.10 -11.71
C GLY A 39 -12.16 -8.81 -12.50
N TRP A 40 -12.03 -9.44 -13.67
CA TRP A 40 -10.83 -9.39 -14.51
C TRP A 40 -10.35 -7.95 -14.78
N SER A 41 -9.15 -7.65 -14.29
CA SER A 41 -8.42 -6.41 -14.56
C SER A 41 -6.97 -6.72 -14.91
N THR A 42 -6.46 -6.07 -15.96
CA THR A 42 -5.04 -6.17 -16.38
C THR A 42 -4.06 -5.73 -15.29
N SER A 43 -4.52 -4.97 -14.28
CA SER A 43 -3.71 -4.53 -13.13
C SER A 43 -3.68 -5.52 -11.96
N GLU A 44 -4.52 -6.56 -11.97
CA GLU A 44 -4.65 -7.58 -10.90
C GLU A 44 -4.38 -9.00 -11.45
N ALA A 45 -3.47 -9.12 -12.42
CA ALA A 45 -3.01 -10.41 -12.95
C ALA A 45 -2.21 -11.21 -11.90
N ALA A 46 -2.40 -12.53 -11.88
CA ALA A 46 -1.88 -13.45 -10.86
C ALA A 46 -0.91 -14.50 -11.44
N LEU A 47 -0.41 -15.40 -10.59
CA LEU A 47 0.39 -16.55 -11.01
C LEU A 47 -0.42 -17.49 -11.93
N PRO A 48 0.21 -18.16 -12.93
CA PRO A 48 1.66 -18.29 -13.11
C PRO A 48 2.34 -17.06 -13.73
N LEU A 49 3.66 -16.99 -13.53
CA LEU A 49 4.56 -16.15 -14.29
C LEU A 49 4.97 -16.88 -15.57
N ALA A 50 4.65 -16.31 -16.73
CA ALA A 50 5.17 -16.73 -18.02
C ALA A 50 6.51 -16.03 -18.30
N LEU A 51 7.49 -16.78 -18.80
CA LEU A 51 8.78 -16.26 -19.24
C LEU A 51 8.86 -16.22 -20.76
N THR A 52 9.61 -15.26 -21.30
CA THR A 52 10.02 -15.30 -22.71
C THR A 52 11.00 -16.46 -22.96
N ASN A 53 11.17 -16.85 -24.23
CA ASN A 53 12.13 -17.90 -24.60
C ASN A 53 13.58 -17.52 -24.23
N TYR A 54 13.92 -16.23 -24.27
CA TYR A 54 15.25 -15.74 -23.90
C TYR A 54 15.50 -15.79 -22.39
N GLU A 55 14.53 -15.36 -21.58
CA GLU A 55 14.59 -15.53 -20.11
C GLU A 55 14.62 -17.01 -19.72
N THR A 56 13.83 -17.84 -20.41
CA THR A 56 13.81 -19.30 -20.24
C THR A 56 15.18 -19.93 -20.49
N GLN A 57 15.83 -19.58 -21.61
CA GLN A 57 17.13 -20.14 -21.96
C GLN A 57 18.23 -19.66 -21.01
N LEU A 58 18.27 -18.36 -20.69
CA LEU A 58 19.26 -17.78 -19.78
C LEU A 58 19.24 -18.43 -18.38
N LEU A 59 18.06 -18.79 -17.87
CA LEU A 59 17.92 -19.49 -16.59
C LEU A 59 18.43 -20.94 -16.61
N ILE A 60 18.48 -21.57 -17.79
CA ILE A 60 19.02 -22.92 -17.98
C ILE A 60 20.54 -22.83 -18.12
N ASP A 61 21.03 -21.89 -18.94
CA ASP A 61 22.46 -21.71 -19.23
C ASP A 61 23.25 -21.32 -17.97
N GLU A 62 22.72 -20.43 -17.13
CA GLU A 62 23.29 -20.04 -15.84
C GLU A 62 22.99 -21.06 -14.71
N GLY A 63 22.30 -22.17 -15.00
CA GLY A 63 21.97 -23.21 -14.03
C GLY A 63 20.98 -22.80 -12.92
N ILE A 64 20.28 -21.67 -13.07
CA ILE A 64 19.39 -21.08 -12.06
C ILE A 64 18.09 -21.89 -11.92
N ALA A 65 17.57 -22.43 -13.02
CA ALA A 65 16.32 -23.20 -13.04
C ALA A 65 16.43 -24.50 -13.85
N VAL A 66 15.82 -25.58 -13.33
CA VAL A 66 15.71 -26.84 -14.05
C VAL A 66 14.43 -26.86 -14.89
N LEU A 67 14.56 -27.14 -16.18
CA LEU A 67 13.43 -27.22 -17.12
C LEU A 67 12.70 -28.56 -16.98
N VAL A 68 11.39 -28.50 -16.74
CA VAL A 68 10.50 -29.67 -16.58
C VAL A 68 9.40 -29.63 -17.63
N SER A 69 9.52 -30.45 -18.67
CA SER A 69 8.44 -30.65 -19.66
C SER A 69 7.41 -31.65 -19.13
N LYS A 70 6.20 -31.17 -18.82
CA LYS A 70 5.10 -32.02 -18.32
C LYS A 70 4.29 -32.70 -19.42
N VAL A 71 4.57 -32.42 -20.70
CA VAL A 71 3.82 -32.92 -21.86
C VAL A 71 3.71 -34.44 -21.89
N VAL A 72 4.79 -35.14 -21.51
CA VAL A 72 4.86 -36.62 -21.52
C VAL A 72 4.11 -37.25 -20.34
N ASP A 73 3.87 -36.52 -19.25
CA ASP A 73 3.13 -37.05 -18.09
C ASP A 73 1.67 -36.60 -18.04
N LEU A 74 1.34 -35.44 -18.64
CA LEU A 74 -0.04 -34.98 -18.84
C LEU A 74 -0.77 -35.76 -19.94
N SER A 75 -0.05 -36.44 -20.84
CA SER A 75 -0.62 -37.27 -21.92
C SER A 75 -0.81 -38.75 -21.53
N LYS A 76 -0.21 -39.20 -20.43
CA LYS A 76 -0.44 -40.54 -19.86
C LYS A 76 -1.72 -40.54 -19.03
N GLN A 77 -2.56 -41.55 -19.17
CA GLN A 77 -3.66 -41.76 -18.22
C GLN A 77 -3.09 -42.07 -16.83
N PRO A 78 -3.61 -41.47 -15.74
CA PRO A 78 -3.13 -41.71 -14.40
C PRO A 78 -3.57 -43.10 -13.92
N ASP A 79 -2.61 -43.89 -13.43
CA ASP A 79 -2.88 -45.18 -12.78
C ASP A 79 -3.72 -45.01 -11.49
N SER A 80 -4.52 -46.03 -11.20
CA SER A 80 -5.29 -46.25 -9.98
C SER A 80 -4.56 -45.85 -8.69
N ALA A 81 -3.32 -46.31 -8.50
CA ALA A 81 -2.51 -45.98 -7.32
C ALA A 81 -2.15 -44.48 -7.25
N LYS A 82 -1.87 -43.86 -8.40
CA LYS A 82 -1.60 -42.40 -8.49
C LYS A 82 -2.86 -41.58 -8.22
N LEU A 83 -4.02 -42.05 -8.64
CA LEU A 83 -5.31 -41.41 -8.35
C LEU A 83 -5.64 -41.44 -6.85
N MET A 84 -5.36 -42.55 -6.16
CA MET A 84 -5.52 -42.64 -4.69
C MET A 84 -4.57 -41.68 -3.97
N ALA A 85 -3.27 -41.72 -4.28
CA ALA A 85 -2.28 -40.83 -3.67
C ALA A 85 -2.58 -39.34 -3.92
N TYR A 86 -3.02 -38.98 -5.13
CA TYR A 86 -3.46 -37.62 -5.45
C TYR A 86 -4.68 -37.19 -4.62
N LYS A 87 -5.63 -38.10 -4.38
CA LYS A 87 -6.82 -37.82 -3.57
C LYS A 87 -6.46 -37.57 -2.10
N GLU A 88 -5.62 -38.42 -1.51
CA GLU A 88 -5.12 -38.23 -0.14
C GLU A 88 -4.35 -36.91 0.01
N GLU A 89 -3.52 -36.54 -0.98
CA GLU A 89 -2.85 -35.24 -0.99
C GLU A 89 -3.80 -34.05 -1.26
N PHE A 90 -4.88 -34.24 -2.01
CA PHE A 90 -5.92 -33.22 -2.16
C PHE A 90 -6.66 -32.99 -0.83
N ASP A 91 -7.13 -34.07 -0.18
CA ASP A 91 -7.84 -34.01 1.09
C ASP A 91 -6.94 -33.42 2.21
N ARG A 92 -5.64 -33.78 2.23
CA ARG A 92 -4.61 -33.16 3.09
C ARG A 92 -4.46 -31.66 2.84
N ARG A 93 -4.40 -31.22 1.58
CA ARG A 93 -4.30 -29.79 1.22
C ARG A 93 -5.57 -29.02 1.59
N LEU A 94 -6.74 -29.62 1.42
CA LEU A 94 -8.03 -29.03 1.80
C LEU A 94 -8.13 -28.82 3.33
N LEU A 95 -7.69 -29.80 4.12
CA LEU A 95 -7.56 -29.67 5.58
C LEU A 95 -6.56 -28.57 5.97
N ALA A 96 -5.38 -28.54 5.35
CA ALA A 96 -4.38 -27.50 5.60
C ALA A 96 -4.86 -26.09 5.22
N GLN A 97 -5.67 -25.95 4.16
CA GLN A 97 -6.32 -24.68 3.80
C GLN A 97 -7.31 -24.20 4.87
N ALA A 98 -7.99 -25.11 5.59
CA ALA A 98 -8.85 -24.72 6.71
C ALA A 98 -8.03 -24.13 7.87
N ASP A 99 -6.80 -24.62 8.12
CA ASP A 99 -5.90 -24.05 9.12
C ASP A 99 -5.23 -22.75 8.63
N ALA A 100 -4.88 -22.65 7.34
CA ALA A 100 -4.45 -21.39 6.74
C ALA A 100 -5.55 -20.31 6.83
N LEU A 101 -6.83 -20.68 6.65
CA LEU A 101 -7.97 -19.78 6.83
C LEU A 101 -8.19 -19.40 8.30
N LYS A 102 -7.92 -20.29 9.27
CA LYS A 102 -7.88 -19.92 10.70
C LYS A 102 -6.74 -18.93 10.99
N ALA A 103 -5.56 -19.14 10.39
CA ALA A 103 -4.41 -18.25 10.51
C ALA A 103 -4.65 -16.88 9.85
N GLU A 104 -5.36 -16.83 8.72
CA GLU A 104 -5.73 -15.56 8.09
C GLU A 104 -6.86 -14.85 8.85
N LYS A 105 -7.84 -15.57 9.41
CA LYS A 105 -8.76 -14.99 10.41
C LYS A 105 -8.03 -14.47 11.66
N LEU A 106 -6.94 -15.13 12.08
CA LEU A 106 -6.07 -14.64 13.14
C LEU A 106 -5.24 -13.41 12.69
N ARG A 107 -4.91 -13.27 11.40
CA ARG A 107 -4.33 -12.04 10.82
C ARG A 107 -5.35 -10.92 10.70
N GLU A 108 -6.61 -11.17 10.35
CA GLU A 108 -7.68 -10.18 10.44
C GLU A 108 -7.94 -9.77 11.90
N THR A 109 -7.82 -10.72 12.82
CA THR A 109 -7.84 -10.47 14.28
C THR A 109 -6.63 -9.60 14.68
N LYS A 110 -5.44 -9.80 14.09
CA LYS A 110 -4.27 -8.89 14.22
C LYS A 110 -4.47 -7.53 13.54
N ARG A 111 -5.17 -7.45 12.41
CA ARG A 111 -5.54 -6.18 11.76
C ARG A 111 -6.58 -5.41 12.59
N HIS A 112 -7.32 -6.12 13.43
CA HIS A 112 -8.19 -5.60 14.46
C HIS A 112 -7.55 -5.58 15.87
N VAL A 113 -6.23 -5.79 16.01
CA VAL A 113 -5.59 -5.76 17.34
C VAL A 113 -5.80 -4.41 18.03
N ASP A 114 -5.86 -3.29 17.32
CA ASP A 114 -6.24 -2.01 17.94
C ASP A 114 -7.67 -2.05 18.53
N LYS A 115 -8.66 -2.63 17.83
CA LYS A 115 -10.02 -2.82 18.37
C LYS A 115 -10.03 -3.80 19.55
N ILE A 116 -9.21 -4.85 19.51
CA ILE A 116 -9.20 -5.92 20.51
C ILE A 116 -8.43 -5.51 21.77
N LEU A 117 -7.32 -4.78 21.62
CA LEU A 117 -6.60 -4.15 22.72
C LEU A 117 -7.46 -3.10 23.38
N ASN A 118 -8.08 -2.20 22.61
CA ASN A 118 -9.00 -1.21 23.16
C ASN A 118 -10.23 -1.87 23.82
N GLY A 119 -10.78 -2.95 23.24
CA GLY A 119 -11.86 -3.73 23.84
C GLY A 119 -11.46 -4.42 25.16
N LYS A 120 -10.29 -5.09 25.19
CA LYS A 120 -9.75 -5.74 26.38
C LYS A 120 -9.42 -4.72 27.48
N ARG A 121 -8.80 -3.60 27.10
CA ARG A 121 -8.54 -2.43 27.96
C ARG A 121 -9.83 -1.89 28.56
N ASN A 122 -10.86 -1.64 27.75
CA ASN A 122 -12.14 -1.12 28.23
C ASN A 122 -12.84 -2.10 29.18
N LYS A 123 -12.75 -3.41 28.95
CA LYS A 123 -13.27 -4.43 29.87
C LYS A 123 -12.51 -4.48 31.20
N LEU A 124 -11.17 -4.35 31.17
CA LEU A 124 -10.35 -4.26 32.39
C LEU A 124 -10.65 -2.98 33.18
N LEU A 125 -10.87 -1.85 32.50
CA LEU A 125 -11.27 -0.59 33.11
C LEU A 125 -12.65 -0.66 33.77
N GLN A 126 -13.64 -1.32 33.15
CA GLN A 126 -14.94 -1.61 33.78
C GLN A 126 -14.83 -2.53 35.02
N GLN A 127 -13.72 -3.26 35.16
CA GLN A 127 -13.39 -4.09 36.32
C GLN A 127 -12.41 -3.42 37.29
N GLY A 128 -12.12 -2.12 37.12
CA GLY A 128 -11.24 -1.34 37.99
C GLY A 128 -9.73 -1.58 37.80
N LYS A 129 -9.31 -2.30 36.75
CA LYS A 129 -7.92 -2.71 36.52
C LYS A 129 -7.21 -1.82 35.50
N THR A 130 -6.64 -0.71 35.97
CA THR A 130 -6.05 0.35 35.12
C THR A 130 -4.66 0.05 34.58
N ALA A 131 -3.80 -0.62 35.36
CA ALA A 131 -2.36 -0.68 35.08
C ALA A 131 -1.96 -1.60 33.91
N GLU A 132 -2.72 -2.68 33.68
CA GLU A 132 -2.41 -3.76 32.71
C GLU A 132 -2.56 -3.34 31.22
N ALA A 133 -2.76 -2.05 30.92
CA ALA A 133 -3.33 -1.58 29.65
C ALA A 133 -2.37 -0.81 28.70
N ALA A 134 -1.04 -0.77 28.95
CA ALA A 134 -0.24 0.41 28.57
C ALA A 134 1.06 0.25 27.72
N GLN A 135 1.47 -0.91 27.18
CA GLN A 135 2.90 -1.15 26.76
C GLN A 135 3.13 -1.84 25.36
N LEU A 136 3.25 -1.16 24.17
CA LEU A 136 3.23 -1.90 22.86
C LEU A 136 4.05 -1.55 21.54
N TYR A 137 4.17 -0.34 20.94
CA TYR A 137 4.43 -0.18 19.46
C TYR A 137 5.61 0.74 18.96
N THR A 138 6.33 0.36 17.87
CA THR A 138 7.31 1.19 17.05
C THR A 138 7.70 0.61 15.65
N ASP A 139 7.87 1.43 14.57
CA ASP A 139 9.05 1.63 13.64
C ASP A 139 8.69 2.39 12.30
N ARG A 140 9.63 2.70 11.36
CA ARG A 140 9.53 3.80 10.32
C ARG A 140 9.73 3.48 8.80
N ILE A 141 9.41 4.45 7.91
CA ILE A 141 9.10 4.23 6.47
C ILE A 141 9.67 5.19 5.37
N TYR A 142 9.66 6.54 5.48
CA TYR A 142 9.47 7.44 4.29
C TYR A 142 10.50 8.59 4.04
N ASP A 143 10.59 9.13 2.81
CA ASP A 143 11.48 10.24 2.34
C ASP A 143 11.28 11.56 3.11
N THR A 144 12.39 12.16 3.57
CA THR A 144 12.42 13.33 4.45
C THR A 144 12.72 14.66 3.78
N ASP A 145 13.26 14.67 2.57
CA ASP A 145 13.96 15.86 2.06
C ASP A 145 13.08 16.73 1.14
N SER A 146 12.02 16.13 0.58
CA SER A 146 11.03 16.85 -0.24
C SER A 146 10.38 18.02 0.51
N LEU A 147 10.13 19.14 -0.19
CA LEU A 147 9.46 20.31 0.40
C LEU A 147 8.06 19.95 0.95
N LYS A 148 7.35 19.01 0.31
CA LYS A 148 6.04 18.51 0.77
C LYS A 148 6.17 17.77 2.11
N TYR A 149 7.16 16.88 2.27
CA TYR A 149 7.44 16.27 3.60
C TYR A 149 7.86 17.33 4.62
N ARG A 150 8.76 18.25 4.27
CA ARG A 150 9.25 19.30 5.20
C ARG A 150 8.12 20.19 5.70
N VAL A 151 7.16 20.55 4.85
CA VAL A 151 5.93 21.28 5.25
C VAL A 151 5.04 20.41 6.15
N PHE A 152 4.82 19.14 5.82
CA PHE A 152 4.04 18.21 6.66
C PHE A 152 4.66 18.04 8.06
N HIS A 153 5.97 17.79 8.12
CA HIS A 153 6.74 17.57 9.34
C HIS A 153 6.82 18.83 10.21
N ASP A 154 6.91 20.02 9.61
CA ASP A 154 6.88 21.29 10.33
C ASP A 154 5.47 21.63 10.86
N LEU A 155 4.41 21.39 10.08
CA LEU A 155 3.02 21.49 10.56
C LEU A 155 2.76 20.52 11.73
N TRP A 156 3.20 19.27 11.60
CA TRP A 156 3.08 18.25 12.65
C TRP A 156 3.85 18.65 13.91
N LYS A 157 5.09 19.15 13.79
CA LYS A 157 5.88 19.72 14.90
C LYS A 157 5.21 20.91 15.58
N ARG A 158 4.40 21.70 14.86
CA ARG A 158 3.55 22.78 15.40
C ARG A 158 2.23 22.28 16.01
N GLY A 159 2.13 20.98 16.30
CA GLY A 159 0.95 20.35 16.91
C GLY A 159 -0.30 20.42 16.02
N LYS A 160 -0.13 20.35 14.70
CA LYS A 160 -1.26 20.33 13.76
C LYS A 160 -1.58 18.91 13.32
N TYR A 161 -2.87 18.64 13.22
CA TYR A 161 -3.40 17.48 12.52
C TYR A 161 -3.41 17.80 11.03
N VAL A 162 -2.85 16.92 10.21
CA VAL A 162 -2.61 17.14 8.78
C VAL A 162 -3.07 15.91 7.97
N THR A 163 -3.82 16.13 6.90
CA THR A 163 -4.20 15.08 5.93
C THR A 163 -3.97 15.56 4.48
N ALA A 164 -4.12 14.67 3.50
CA ALA A 164 -3.97 14.99 2.08
C ALA A 164 -5.01 16.00 1.59
N GLY A 165 -4.60 16.97 0.77
CA GLY A 165 -5.43 18.10 0.33
C GLY A 165 -6.05 17.98 -1.07
N ASP A 166 -5.76 16.90 -1.80
CA ASP A 166 -5.91 16.85 -3.26
C ASP A 166 -7.37 17.01 -3.72
N ALA A 167 -8.33 16.44 -2.96
CA ALA A 167 -9.76 16.60 -3.17
C ALA A 167 -10.29 18.04 -2.99
N PHE A 168 -9.46 18.95 -2.46
CA PHE A 168 -9.74 20.36 -2.28
C PHE A 168 -8.83 21.27 -3.13
N GLY A 169 -8.03 20.69 -4.05
CA GLY A 169 -7.06 21.40 -4.87
C GLY A 169 -5.90 22.00 -4.07
N ALA A 170 -5.49 21.31 -3.00
CA ALA A 170 -4.40 21.72 -2.11
C ALA A 170 -3.45 20.55 -1.82
N ASP A 171 -2.28 20.83 -1.22
CA ASP A 171 -1.35 19.77 -0.84
C ASP A 171 -1.77 19.08 0.46
N PHE A 172 -2.26 19.86 1.42
CA PHE A 172 -2.71 19.38 2.71
C PHE A 172 -3.97 20.08 3.21
N LEU A 173 -4.69 19.40 4.09
CA LEU A 173 -5.67 19.98 4.99
C LEU A 173 -5.07 20.09 6.39
N VAL A 174 -5.29 21.23 7.06
CA VAL A 174 -4.88 21.45 8.45
C VAL A 174 -6.10 21.67 9.33
N TYR A 175 -6.14 20.94 10.44
CA TYR A 175 -7.26 20.89 11.37
C TYR A 175 -6.85 21.46 12.74
N PRO A 176 -7.79 22.07 13.50
CA PRO A 176 -7.51 22.57 14.85
C PRO A 176 -7.48 21.43 15.91
N GLY A 177 -7.99 20.25 15.57
CA GLY A 177 -8.01 19.03 16.36
C GLY A 177 -8.18 17.81 15.44
N ASP A 178 -8.61 16.67 15.99
CA ASP A 178 -8.77 15.41 15.25
C ASP A 178 -9.65 15.55 13.97
N PRO A 179 -9.21 15.09 12.78
CA PRO A 179 -9.97 15.11 11.54
C PRO A 179 -11.34 14.41 11.54
N LEU A 180 -11.63 13.53 12.50
CA LEU A 180 -12.92 12.89 12.69
C LEU A 180 -13.92 13.77 13.47
N LEU A 181 -13.43 14.72 14.26
CA LEU A 181 -14.24 15.57 15.14
C LEU A 181 -14.29 17.03 14.67
N TYR A 182 -13.23 17.49 14.00
CA TYR A 182 -13.10 18.83 13.47
C TYR A 182 -13.07 18.80 11.95
N HIS A 183 -13.70 19.77 11.31
CA HIS A 183 -13.41 20.05 9.92
C HIS A 183 -12.04 20.73 9.79
N ALA A 184 -11.36 20.53 8.66
CA ALA A 184 -10.13 21.25 8.37
C ALA A 184 -10.42 22.76 8.40
N SER A 185 -9.64 23.52 9.16
CA SER A 185 -9.79 24.97 9.28
C SER A 185 -9.00 25.73 8.21
N HIS A 186 -7.98 25.09 7.64
CA HIS A 186 -7.13 25.64 6.60
C HIS A 186 -6.93 24.61 5.47
N ILE A 187 -6.79 25.10 4.24
CA ILE A 187 -6.12 24.36 3.17
C ILE A 187 -4.69 24.90 3.06
N VAL A 188 -3.71 24.02 2.83
CA VAL A 188 -2.30 24.39 2.66
C VAL A 188 -1.87 24.03 1.25
N ILE A 189 -1.39 25.03 0.50
CA ILE A 189 -0.85 24.88 -0.85
C ILE A 189 0.64 25.17 -0.78
N VAL A 190 1.46 24.22 -1.21
CA VAL A 190 2.92 24.35 -1.22
C VAL A 190 3.34 25.11 -2.48
N GLN A 191 4.25 26.08 -2.32
CA GLN A 191 4.83 26.84 -3.42
C GLN A 191 6.35 26.81 -3.35
N SER A 192 6.99 26.69 -4.51
CA SER A 192 8.44 26.78 -4.66
C SER A 192 8.99 28.19 -4.47
N THR A 193 8.16 29.23 -4.66
CA THR A 193 8.52 30.63 -4.47
C THR A 193 7.35 31.40 -3.81
N PRO A 194 7.60 32.52 -3.11
CA PRO A 194 6.55 33.38 -2.57
C PRO A 194 5.82 34.23 -3.64
N ALA A 195 6.30 34.25 -4.89
CA ALA A 195 5.68 35.03 -5.96
C ALA A 195 4.51 34.25 -6.57
N ILE A 196 3.34 34.88 -6.64
CA ILE A 196 2.11 34.29 -7.19
C ILE A 196 1.44 35.29 -8.14
N ARG A 197 0.92 34.81 -9.28
CA ARG A 197 0.22 35.68 -10.25
C ARG A 197 -1.17 36.06 -9.72
N PRO A 198 -1.70 37.28 -9.94
CA PRO A 198 -2.99 37.69 -9.38
C PRO A 198 -4.15 36.74 -9.68
N LEU A 199 -4.27 36.24 -10.92
CA LEU A 199 -5.30 35.26 -11.30
C LEU A 199 -5.10 33.89 -10.64
N GLU A 200 -3.86 33.47 -10.41
CA GLU A 200 -3.52 32.22 -9.73
C GLU A 200 -3.84 32.30 -8.24
N LEU A 201 -3.56 33.44 -7.61
CA LEU A 201 -3.95 33.76 -6.23
C LEU A 201 -5.48 33.72 -6.09
N ILE A 202 -6.21 34.38 -6.98
CA ILE A 202 -7.69 34.36 -7.00
C ILE A 202 -8.21 32.93 -7.15
N ALA A 203 -7.68 32.15 -8.10
CA ALA A 203 -8.10 30.76 -8.31
C ALA A 203 -7.86 29.87 -7.08
N LYS A 204 -6.66 29.93 -6.49
CA LYS A 204 -6.29 29.12 -5.31
C LYS A 204 -7.06 29.52 -4.04
N VAL A 205 -7.28 30.82 -3.82
CA VAL A 205 -8.09 31.32 -2.69
C VAL A 205 -9.59 31.00 -2.90
N ARG A 206 -10.10 31.03 -4.14
CA ARG A 206 -11.50 30.70 -4.44
C ARG A 206 -11.89 29.30 -3.97
N LEU A 207 -10.98 28.32 -4.10
CA LEU A 207 -11.20 26.96 -3.59
C LEU A 207 -11.41 26.94 -2.07
N SER A 208 -10.58 27.67 -1.31
CA SER A 208 -10.71 27.75 0.15
C SER A 208 -12.02 28.42 0.58
N VAL A 209 -12.43 29.48 -0.12
CA VAL A 209 -13.66 30.22 0.16
C VAL A 209 -14.90 29.35 -0.03
N ILE A 210 -14.97 28.57 -1.12
CA ILE A 210 -16.11 27.68 -1.41
C ILE A 210 -16.35 26.67 -0.27
N VAL A 211 -15.28 26.15 0.33
CA VAL A 211 -15.38 25.12 1.39
C VAL A 211 -15.25 25.70 2.82
N ASN A 212 -15.36 27.02 2.96
CA ASN A 212 -15.22 27.79 4.21
C ASN A 212 -13.93 27.45 5.00
N LYS A 213 -12.77 27.57 4.35
CA LYS A 213 -11.44 27.33 4.94
C LYS A 213 -10.51 28.51 4.67
N ARG A 214 -9.58 28.76 5.58
CA ARG A 214 -8.53 29.77 5.37
C ARG A 214 -7.51 29.23 4.36
N CYS A 215 -7.13 30.03 3.36
CA CYS A 215 -6.10 29.61 2.40
C CYS A 215 -4.72 29.88 3.02
N VAL A 216 -3.81 28.91 2.97
CA VAL A 216 -2.43 29.06 3.44
C VAL A 216 -1.46 28.67 2.35
N PHE A 217 -0.59 29.60 1.97
CA PHE A 217 0.55 29.33 1.09
C PHE A 217 1.76 29.00 1.95
N ALA A 218 2.34 27.81 1.75
CA ALA A 218 3.54 27.34 2.45
C ALA A 218 4.71 27.31 1.47
N HIS A 219 5.82 27.99 1.79
CA HIS A 219 6.99 28.04 0.92
C HIS A 219 8.30 27.99 1.71
N ALA A 220 9.39 27.63 1.03
CA ALA A 220 10.72 27.76 1.61
C ALA A 220 11.08 29.24 1.80
N THR A 221 11.77 29.56 2.90
CA THR A 221 12.43 30.86 3.09
C THR A 221 13.66 30.99 2.19
N THR A 222 14.10 32.23 1.90
CA THR A 222 15.30 32.49 1.10
C THR A 222 16.58 31.93 1.74
N ALA A 223 16.56 31.65 3.05
CA ALA A 223 17.61 30.94 3.78
C ALA A 223 17.53 29.39 3.65
N GLY A 224 16.70 28.87 2.75
CA GLY A 224 16.62 27.46 2.34
C GLY A 224 15.99 26.49 3.34
N ASN A 225 16.26 26.64 4.64
CA ASN A 225 15.95 25.61 5.64
C ASN A 225 14.55 25.76 6.30
N GLN A 226 14.12 26.98 6.61
CA GLN A 226 12.84 27.23 7.30
C GLN A 226 11.65 27.29 6.33
N ILE A 227 10.47 26.85 6.80
CA ILE A 227 9.19 27.00 6.11
C ILE A 227 8.48 28.28 6.59
N ALA A 228 8.05 29.11 5.64
CA ALA A 228 7.18 30.26 5.86
C ALA A 228 5.74 29.94 5.44
N TYR A 229 4.77 30.56 6.12
CA TYR A 229 3.34 30.38 5.87
C TYR A 229 2.66 31.75 5.73
N GLN A 230 1.90 31.94 4.66
CA GLN A 230 1.11 33.15 4.41
C GLN A 230 -0.38 32.78 4.39
N THR A 231 -1.15 33.28 5.35
CA THR A 231 -2.60 33.01 5.44
C THR A 231 -3.39 34.11 4.75
N VAL A 232 -4.14 33.77 3.71
CA VAL A 232 -5.04 34.68 3.01
C VAL A 232 -6.47 34.47 3.48
N ALA A 233 -7.10 35.57 3.90
CA ALA A 233 -8.53 35.65 4.20
C ALA A 233 -9.22 36.50 3.12
N TRP A 234 -10.29 35.98 2.52
CA TRP A 234 -11.11 36.76 1.59
C TRP A 234 -12.01 37.70 2.39
N SER A 235 -11.88 39.02 2.15
CA SER A 235 -12.76 40.03 2.73
C SER A 235 -13.80 40.48 1.70
N ASN A 236 -15.01 40.74 2.16
CA ASN A 236 -16.02 41.48 1.40
C ASN A 236 -16.40 42.72 2.23
N PRO A 237 -15.90 43.92 1.91
CA PRO A 237 -16.13 45.13 2.70
C PRO A 237 -17.56 45.69 2.60
N SER A 238 -18.47 45.00 1.91
CA SER A 238 -19.88 45.35 1.75
C SER A 238 -20.81 44.44 2.58
N LYS A 239 -20.30 43.86 3.68
CA LYS A 239 -21.03 43.05 4.67
C LYS A 239 -20.47 43.27 6.07
#